data_AF-A0A2Z5YY59-F1
#
_entry.id   AF-A0A2Z5YY59-F1
#
_cell.length_a   1.000
_cell.length_b   1.000
_cell.length_c   1.000
_cell.angle_alpha   90.00
_cell.angle_beta   90.00
_cell.angle_gamma   90.00
#
_symmetry.space_group_name_H-M   'P 1'
#
loop_
_entity.id
_entity.type
_entity.pdbx_description
1 polymer ?
#
loop_
_entity_poly.entity_id
_entity_poly.type
_entity_poly.pdbx_seq_one_letter_code
_entity_poly.pdbx_strand_id
1 'polypeptide(L)'
;MAIDYPRVTIRRSKFFPFHPRRVTMAPRGHIHFHPRGQAYCEDFSLAGLASQGHFIHEMTHVWQTHSRGEWYLLLHRHPWCRYHYALRPGWRLEQYGIEQQAEIVRHAFLLRRGARVAGIGDPAAYDLLVNFPGAG
;
A
#
# COMPACT_ATOMS: atom_id res chain seq x y z
N MET A 1 7.73 1.09 -16.81
CA MET A 1 7.51 1.80 -15.54
C MET A 1 6.58 0.97 -14.67
N ALA A 2 6.83 0.88 -13.36
CA ALA A 2 6.06 0.02 -12.46
C ALA A 2 4.60 0.49 -12.25
N ILE A 3 4.36 1.81 -12.29
CA ILE A 3 3.03 2.41 -12.22
C ILE A 3 2.92 3.47 -13.32
N ASP A 4 1.76 3.58 -13.95
CA ASP A 4 1.42 4.64 -14.90
C ASP A 4 0.67 5.75 -14.14
N TYR A 5 1.42 6.71 -13.56
CA TYR A 5 0.88 7.73 -12.65
C TYR A 5 -0.26 8.57 -13.25
N PRO A 6 -0.22 9.01 -14.53
CA PRO A 6 -1.35 9.68 -15.16
C PRO A 6 -2.68 8.92 -15.09
N ARG A 7 -2.67 7.59 -14.96
CA ARG A 7 -3.89 6.78 -14.83
C ARG A 7 -4.41 6.69 -13.39
N VAL A 8 -3.60 7.07 -12.40
CA VAL A 8 -3.95 6.95 -10.98
C VAL A 8 -4.69 8.20 -10.53
N THR A 9 -5.89 8.03 -9.95
CA THR A 9 -6.66 9.14 -9.39
C THR A 9 -6.85 8.96 -7.89
N ILE A 10 -6.70 10.05 -7.14
CA ILE A 10 -7.04 10.13 -5.71
C ILE A 10 -8.40 10.79 -5.61
N ARG A 11 -9.39 10.09 -5.07
CA ARG A 11 -10.78 10.54 -5.04
C ARG A 11 -11.26 10.65 -3.61
N ARG A 12 -11.75 11.84 -3.24
CA ARG A 12 -12.51 12.05 -2.01
C ARG A 12 -13.97 11.63 -2.24
N SER A 13 -14.20 10.36 -2.56
CA SER A 13 -15.51 9.81 -2.88
C SER A 13 -15.65 8.38 -2.36
N LYS A 14 -16.90 7.91 -2.20
CA LYS A 14 -17.15 6.51 -1.90
C LYS A 14 -16.87 5.65 -3.14
N PHE A 15 -16.29 4.44 -2.95
CA PHE A 15 -16.19 3.46 -4.04
C PHE A 15 -17.55 2.79 -4.31
N PHE A 16 -18.33 2.51 -3.26
CA PHE A 16 -19.68 1.94 -3.33
C PHE A 16 -20.55 2.48 -2.17
N PRO A 17 -21.89 2.34 -2.20
CA PRO A 17 -22.80 2.99 -1.23
C PRO A 17 -22.46 2.74 0.25
N PHE A 18 -22.04 1.52 0.59
CA PHE A 18 -21.70 1.09 1.96
C PHE A 18 -20.20 1.14 2.28
N HIS A 19 -19.39 1.86 1.49
CA HIS A 19 -17.99 2.12 1.79
C HIS A 19 -17.87 2.69 3.23
N PRO A 20 -17.18 1.99 4.17
CA PRO A 20 -17.05 2.47 5.55
C PRO A 20 -16.20 3.74 5.67
N ARG A 21 -16.52 4.62 6.63
CA ARG A 21 -15.85 5.92 6.80
C ARG A 21 -14.36 5.86 7.15
N ARG A 22 -13.93 4.75 7.76
CA ARG A 22 -12.56 4.56 8.29
C ARG A 22 -11.67 3.73 7.35
N VAL A 23 -12.20 3.34 6.19
CA VAL A 23 -11.48 2.48 5.25
C VAL A 23 -11.09 3.31 4.03
N THR A 24 -9.86 3.13 3.54
CA THR A 24 -9.43 3.59 2.22
C THR A 24 -9.47 2.39 1.28
N MET A 25 -9.89 2.62 0.03
CA MET A 25 -10.06 1.52 -0.93
C MET A 25 -9.36 1.85 -2.24
N ALA A 26 -8.52 0.93 -2.72
CA ALA A 26 -7.88 1.01 -4.02
C ALA A 26 -8.20 -0.18 -4.96
N PRO A 27 -9.48 -0.54 -5.21
CA PRO A 27 -9.84 -1.83 -5.81
C PRO A 27 -9.53 -1.95 -7.31
N ARG A 28 -9.38 -0.82 -8.02
CA ARG A 28 -9.21 -0.76 -9.48
C ARG A 28 -8.15 0.26 -9.92
N GLY A 29 -7.05 0.38 -9.18
CA GLY A 29 -5.95 1.30 -9.55
C GLY A 29 -6.24 2.79 -9.29
N HIS A 30 -7.27 3.09 -8.48
CA HIS A 30 -7.58 4.44 -8.00
C HIS A 30 -7.83 4.39 -6.51
N ILE A 31 -7.41 5.43 -5.78
CA ILE A 31 -7.53 5.47 -4.32
C ILE A 31 -8.77 6.27 -3.94
N HIS A 32 -9.69 5.63 -3.24
CA HIS A 32 -10.93 6.22 -2.74
C HIS A 32 -10.84 6.47 -1.24
N PHE A 33 -10.86 7.75 -0.86
CA PHE A 33 -11.01 8.18 0.52
C PHE A 33 -12.47 8.56 0.77
N HIS A 34 -13.07 8.00 1.83
CA HIS A 34 -14.44 8.36 2.16
C HIS A 34 -14.56 9.88 2.43
N PRO A 35 -15.57 10.58 1.85
CA PRO A 35 -15.73 12.04 2.01
C PRO A 35 -15.82 12.57 3.44
N ARG A 36 -16.24 11.70 4.37
CA ARG A 36 -16.51 11.96 5.78
C ARG A 36 -15.50 11.23 6.69
N GLY A 37 -14.43 10.67 6.11
CA GLY A 37 -13.29 10.12 6.82
C GLY A 37 -12.23 11.20 7.05
N GLN A 38 -11.22 10.87 7.86
CA GLN A 38 -10.11 11.78 8.21
C GLN A 38 -8.80 11.42 7.49
N ALA A 39 -8.77 10.34 6.71
CA ALA A 39 -7.55 9.83 6.09
C ALA A 39 -7.15 10.58 4.79
N TYR A 40 -8.03 11.41 4.23
CA TYR A 40 -7.73 12.20 3.04
C TYR A 40 -6.79 13.37 3.37
N CYS A 41 -5.82 13.62 2.50
CA CYS A 41 -4.96 14.79 2.51
C CYS A 41 -4.89 15.38 1.10
N GLU A 42 -4.76 16.70 0.99
CA GLU A 42 -4.60 17.38 -0.30
C GLU A 42 -3.24 17.07 -0.93
N ASP A 43 -2.19 17.01 -0.10
CA ASP A 43 -0.85 16.62 -0.51
C ASP A 43 -0.23 15.66 0.52
N PHE A 44 -0.22 14.37 0.18
CA PHE A 44 0.37 13.34 1.03
C PHE A 44 1.88 13.50 1.21
N SER A 45 2.60 14.15 0.29
CA SER A 45 4.05 14.36 0.41
C SER A 45 4.42 15.34 1.53
N LEU A 46 3.50 16.26 1.86
CA LEU A 46 3.63 17.23 2.95
C LEU A 46 2.98 16.76 4.26
N ALA A 47 2.27 15.63 4.24
CA ALA A 47 1.60 15.08 5.42
C ALA A 47 2.59 14.44 6.40
N GLY A 48 2.15 14.13 7.61
CA GLY A 48 2.97 13.37 8.57
C GLY A 48 3.33 11.97 8.07
N LEU A 49 4.42 11.38 8.60
CA LEU A 49 4.93 10.07 8.16
C LEU A 49 3.88 8.95 8.19
N ALA A 50 2.95 8.97 9.15
CA ALA A 50 1.87 7.99 9.21
C ALA A 50 0.95 8.08 7.98
N SER A 51 0.59 9.29 7.56
CA SER A 51 -0.24 9.53 6.37
C SER A 51 0.52 9.23 5.09
N GLN A 52 1.81 9.57 5.02
CA GLN A 52 2.68 9.17 3.91
C GLN A 52 2.75 7.65 3.78
N GLY A 53 2.97 6.93 4.89
CA GLY A 53 2.99 5.48 4.92
C GLY A 53 1.65 4.85 4.51
N HIS A 54 0.53 5.40 4.97
CA HIS A 54 -0.80 4.98 4.53
C HIS A 54 -1.00 5.16 3.03
N PHE A 55 -0.55 6.28 2.48
CA PHE A 55 -0.59 6.51 1.03
C PHE A 55 0.25 5.49 0.25
N ILE A 56 1.47 5.18 0.72
CA ILE A 56 2.35 4.18 0.10
C ILE A 56 1.75 2.77 0.14
N HIS A 57 1.05 2.41 1.22
CA HIS A 57 0.27 1.16 1.29
C HIS A 57 -0.75 1.09 0.16
N GLU A 58 -1.59 2.11 0.01
CA GLU A 58 -2.63 2.16 -1.02
C GLU A 58 -2.04 2.22 -2.44
N MET A 59 -0.90 2.91 -2.63
CA MET A 59 -0.18 2.91 -3.91
C MET A 59 0.38 1.53 -4.25
N THR A 60 0.69 0.69 -3.26
CA THR A 60 1.09 -0.70 -3.50
C THR A 60 -0.07 -1.51 -4.06
N HIS A 61 -1.30 -1.27 -3.60
CA HIS A 61 -2.49 -1.85 -4.22
C HIS A 61 -2.70 -1.38 -5.66
N VAL A 62 -2.49 -0.08 -5.94
CA VAL A 62 -2.53 0.44 -7.31
C VAL A 62 -1.53 -0.28 -8.21
N TRP A 63 -0.29 -0.46 -7.74
CA TRP A 63 0.74 -1.22 -8.43
C TRP A 63 0.33 -2.68 -8.68
N GLN A 64 -0.26 -3.35 -7.69
CA GLN A 64 -0.78 -4.72 -7.82
C GLN A 64 -1.85 -4.79 -8.91
N THR A 65 -2.78 -3.83 -8.97
CA THR A 65 -3.79 -3.74 -10.03
C THR A 65 -3.15 -3.53 -11.40
N HIS A 66 -2.20 -2.60 -11.52
CA HIS A 66 -1.53 -2.34 -12.81
C HIS A 66 -0.73 -3.56 -13.30
N SER A 67 -0.09 -4.28 -12.37
CA SER A 67 0.79 -5.40 -12.70
C SER A 67 0.04 -6.72 -12.94
N ARG A 68 -1.12 -6.91 -12.31
CA ARG A 68 -1.87 -8.18 -12.31
C ARG A 68 -3.29 -8.09 -12.88
N GLY A 69 -3.73 -6.89 -13.26
CA GLY A 69 -5.01 -6.63 -13.90
C GLY A 69 -6.06 -5.99 -12.97
N GLU A 70 -7.04 -5.32 -13.59
CA GLU A 70 -8.06 -4.51 -12.90
C GLU A 70 -8.91 -5.25 -11.87
N TRP A 71 -9.09 -6.56 -12.06
CA TRP A 71 -9.90 -7.41 -11.19
C TRP A 71 -9.11 -8.09 -10.08
N TYR A 72 -7.77 -7.98 -10.09
CA TYR A 72 -6.90 -8.75 -9.20
C TYR A 72 -7.26 -8.56 -7.73
N LEU A 73 -7.36 -7.31 -7.26
CA LEU A 73 -7.68 -7.03 -5.87
C LEU A 73 -9.09 -7.45 -5.49
N LEU A 74 -10.07 -7.28 -6.38
CA LEU A 74 -11.45 -7.70 -6.10
C LEU A 74 -11.56 -9.22 -5.91
N LEU A 75 -10.73 -9.99 -6.62
CA LEU A 75 -10.72 -11.45 -6.55
C LEU A 75 -9.85 -11.99 -5.40
N HIS A 76 -8.83 -11.25 -4.96
CA HIS A 76 -7.83 -11.73 -4.00
C HIS A 76 -7.91 -11.04 -2.62
N ARG A 77 -8.64 -9.93 -2.50
CA ARG A 77 -8.84 -9.19 -1.23
C ARG A 77 -10.12 -9.66 -0.55
N HIS A 78 -10.02 -10.77 0.17
CA HIS A 78 -11.12 -11.30 0.97
C HIS A 78 -11.08 -10.71 2.41
N PRO A 79 -12.23 -10.56 3.10
CA PRO A 79 -12.30 -10.16 4.52
C PRO A 79 -11.34 -10.83 5.51
N TRP A 80 -10.75 -11.98 5.17
CA TRP A 80 -9.81 -12.71 6.03
C TRP A 80 -8.34 -12.44 5.70
N CYS A 81 -8.04 -11.48 4.80
CA CYS A 81 -6.68 -11.07 4.52
C CYS A 81 -5.98 -10.60 5.80
N ARG A 82 -4.80 -11.18 6.06
CA ARG A 82 -4.01 -10.89 7.25
C ARG A 82 -3.03 -9.76 6.97
N TYR A 83 -3.05 -8.75 7.85
CA TYR A 83 -2.09 -7.65 7.85
C TYR A 83 -0.78 -8.04 8.55
N HIS A 84 -0.84 -8.96 9.50
CA HIS A 84 0.34 -9.46 10.21
C HIS A 84 1.15 -10.40 9.31
N TYR A 85 2.47 -10.23 9.34
CA TYR A 85 3.44 -11.10 8.67
C TYR A 85 4.71 -11.25 9.51
N ALA A 86 5.52 -12.23 9.12
CA ALA A 86 6.90 -12.35 9.56
C ALA A 86 7.76 -12.48 8.30
N LEU A 87 8.90 -11.78 8.27
CA LEU A 87 9.83 -11.92 7.16
C LEU A 87 10.42 -13.32 7.18
N ARG A 88 10.34 -14.01 6.05
CA ARG A 88 10.89 -15.35 5.85
C ARG A 88 12.15 -15.27 4.99
N PRO A 89 13.29 -15.84 5.44
CA PRO A 89 14.51 -15.85 4.64
C PRO A 89 14.27 -16.43 3.24
N GLY A 90 14.81 -15.75 2.22
CA GLY A 90 14.71 -16.17 0.82
C GLY A 90 13.34 -15.98 0.17
N TRP A 91 12.31 -15.52 0.90
CA TRP A 91 11.03 -15.19 0.27
C TRP A 91 11.13 -13.90 -0.52
N ARG A 92 10.50 -13.89 -1.69
CA ARG A 92 10.27 -12.70 -2.50
C ARG A 92 8.96 -12.02 -2.09
N LEU A 93 8.81 -10.74 -2.42
CA LEU A 93 7.60 -9.97 -2.12
C LEU A 93 6.32 -10.66 -2.63
N GLU A 94 6.37 -11.28 -3.82
CA GLU A 94 5.20 -11.88 -4.45
C GLU A 94 4.67 -13.13 -3.72
N GLN A 95 5.47 -13.71 -2.81
CA GLN A 95 5.09 -14.86 -1.99
C GLN A 95 4.27 -14.46 -0.75
N TYR A 96 4.22 -13.16 -0.42
CA TYR A 96 3.38 -12.64 0.65
C TYR A 96 1.97 -12.34 0.15
N GLY A 97 0.99 -12.36 1.06
CA GLY A 97 -0.38 -11.95 0.74
C GLY A 97 -0.46 -10.47 0.33
N ILE A 98 -1.50 -10.08 -0.41
CA ILE A 98 -1.59 -8.73 -1.00
C ILE A 98 -1.52 -7.59 0.03
N GLU A 99 -2.12 -7.76 1.21
CA GLU A 99 -2.06 -6.80 2.32
C GLU A 99 -0.68 -6.80 2.98
N GLN A 100 -0.05 -7.97 3.08
CA GLN A 100 1.29 -8.10 3.64
C GLN A 100 2.33 -7.44 2.72
N GLN A 101 2.18 -7.58 1.40
CA GLN A 101 3.02 -6.87 0.43
C GLN A 101 2.91 -5.35 0.63
N ALA A 102 1.70 -4.83 0.76
CA ALA A 102 1.46 -3.40 0.98
C ALA A 102 2.05 -2.92 2.32
N GLU A 103 1.91 -3.69 3.40
CA GLU A 103 2.53 -3.38 4.70
C GLU A 103 4.07 -3.50 4.66
N ILE A 104 4.64 -4.46 3.93
CA ILE A 104 6.10 -4.57 3.74
C ILE A 104 6.64 -3.34 3.01
N VAL A 105 6.00 -2.89 1.94
CA VAL A 105 6.40 -1.69 1.18
C VAL A 105 6.25 -0.43 2.04
N ARG A 106 5.15 -0.31 2.79
CA ARG A 106 4.94 0.77 3.76
C ARG A 106 6.04 0.80 4.82
N HIS A 107 6.37 -0.33 5.43
CA HIS A 107 7.42 -0.40 6.44
C HIS A 107 8.79 -0.05 5.87
N ALA A 108 9.13 -0.56 4.68
CA ALA A 108 10.37 -0.19 4.00
C ALA A 108 10.48 1.33 3.79
N PHE A 109 9.39 1.97 3.32
CA PHE A 109 9.33 3.42 3.17
C PHE A 109 9.55 4.16 4.51
N LEU A 110 8.85 3.76 5.57
CA LEU A 110 8.97 4.38 6.88
C LEU A 110 10.38 4.25 7.47
N LEU A 111 10.98 3.07 7.34
CA LEU A 111 12.35 2.80 7.81
C LEU A 111 13.39 3.65 7.07
N ARG A 112 13.27 3.78 5.73
CA ARG A 112 14.13 4.66 4.93
C ARG A 112 14.01 6.14 5.30
N ARG A 113 12.89 6.53 5.92
CA ARG A 113 12.63 7.89 6.42
C ARG A 113 13.01 8.04 7.91
N GLY A 114 13.69 7.06 8.50
CA GLY A 114 14.18 7.09 9.88
C GLY A 114 13.13 6.79 10.94
N ALA A 115 11.93 6.33 10.55
CA ALA A 115 10.91 5.94 11.51
C ALA A 115 11.29 4.62 12.20
N ARG A 116 10.90 4.48 13.47
CA ARG A 116 10.96 3.20 14.19
C ARG A 116 9.64 2.48 14.04
N VAL A 117 9.67 1.26 13.55
CA VAL A 117 8.50 0.39 13.43
C VAL A 117 8.64 -0.75 14.43
N ALA A 118 7.62 -0.94 15.27
CA ALA A 118 7.65 -1.96 16.32
C ALA A 118 7.76 -3.38 15.71
N GLY A 119 8.59 -4.23 16.33
CA GLY A 119 8.79 -5.61 15.88
C GLY A 119 9.77 -5.78 14.71
N ILE A 120 10.38 -4.70 14.20
CA ILE A 120 11.41 -4.78 13.17
C ILE A 120 12.80 -4.68 13.82
N GLY A 121 13.57 -5.77 13.72
CA GLY A 121 14.94 -5.85 14.24
C GLY A 121 16.01 -5.35 13.26
N ASP A 122 15.83 -5.60 11.96
CA ASP A 122 16.77 -5.22 10.91
C ASP A 122 16.06 -4.56 9.71
N PRO A 123 16.26 -3.25 9.50
CA PRO A 123 15.71 -2.55 8.34
C PRO A 123 16.24 -3.05 6.99
N ALA A 124 17.47 -3.56 6.92
CA ALA A 124 18.10 -3.98 5.66
C ALA A 124 17.38 -5.17 5.02
N ALA A 125 16.73 -6.01 5.84
CA ALA A 125 15.91 -7.13 5.37
C ALA A 125 14.74 -6.66 4.47
N TYR A 126 14.25 -5.42 4.65
CA TYR A 126 13.18 -4.85 3.82
C TYR A 126 13.71 -4.38 2.47
N ASP A 127 14.92 -3.85 2.40
CA ASP A 127 15.51 -3.37 1.16
C ASP A 127 15.66 -4.47 0.12
N LEU A 128 15.97 -5.70 0.56
CA LEU A 128 16.02 -6.88 -0.30
C LEU A 128 14.66 -7.23 -0.90
N LEU A 129 13.56 -7.00 -0.17
CA LEU A 129 12.20 -7.31 -0.61
C LEU A 129 11.60 -6.24 -1.52
N VAL A 130 12.03 -4.99 -1.37
CA VAL A 130 11.54 -3.86 -2.17
C VAL A 130 12.56 -3.35 -3.19
N ASN A 131 13.45 -4.23 -3.66
CA ASN A 131 14.42 -3.95 -4.71
C ASN A 131 13.77 -4.07 -6.10
N PHE A 132 12.91 -3.10 -6.43
CA PHE A 132 12.25 -3.05 -7.74
C PHE A 132 13.23 -2.57 -8.81
N PRO A 133 13.28 -3.20 -10.00
CA PRO A 133 14.12 -2.74 -11.10
C PRO A 133 13.84 -1.27 -11.45
N GLY A 134 14.87 -0.42 -11.40
CA GLY A 134 14.77 1.02 -11.68
C GLY A 134 14.40 1.89 -10.47
N ALA A 135 14.33 1.35 -9.26
CA ALA A 135 14.25 2.12 -8.02
C ALA A 135 15.67 2.34 -7.46
N GLY A 136 16.36 3.36 -7.97
CA GLY A 136 17.70 3.79 -7.55
C GLY A 136 17.78 5.31 -7.47
#